data_AF-A0A4V1ZZ63-F1
#
_entry.id   AF-A0A4V1ZZ63-F1
#
_cell.length_a   1.000
_cell.length_b   1.000
_cell.length_c   1.000
_cell.angle_alpha   90.00
_cell.angle_beta   90.00
_cell.angle_gamma   90.00
#
_symmetry.space_group_name_H-M   'P 1'
#
loop_
_entity.id
_entity.type
_entity.pdbx_description
1 polymer ?
#
loop_
_entity_poly.entity_id
_entity_poly.type
_entity_poly.pdbx_seq_one_letter_code
_entity_poly.pdbx_strand_id
1 'polypeptide(L)' 'INTIESNKYVPSTVLALKIAKVFDKPVEQIFELEEGD' A
#
# COMPACT_ATOMS: atom_id res chain seq x y z
N ILE A 1 2.17 6.16 17.30
CA ILE A 1 0.74 6.47 17.16
C ILE A 1 0.50 6.70 15.68
N ASN A 2 -0.55 6.12 15.11
CA ASN A 2 -0.52 5.41 13.82
C ASN A 2 -0.17 6.28 12.59
N THR A 3 0.65 5.75 11.67
CA THR A 3 0.83 6.28 10.30
C THR A 3 -0.50 6.36 9.52
N ILE A 4 -1.53 5.64 9.98
CA ILE A 4 -2.89 5.65 9.42
C ILE A 4 -3.65 6.94 9.79
N GLU A 5 -3.30 7.62 10.88
CA GLU A 5 -4.00 8.83 11.36
C GLU A 5 -3.48 10.11 10.69
N SER A 6 -2.29 10.04 10.08
CA SER A 6 -1.84 11.05 9.11
C SER A 6 -2.22 10.54 7.73
N ASN A 7 -2.76 11.37 6.84
CA ASN A 7 -3.02 11.03 5.43
C ASN A 7 -1.72 10.80 4.62
N LYS A 8 -0.77 10.06 5.19
CA LYS A 8 0.54 9.69 4.64
C LYS A 8 0.76 8.22 4.97
N TYR A 9 -0.12 7.37 4.45
CA TYR A 9 0.05 5.94 4.57
C TYR A 9 0.81 5.43 3.35
N VAL A 10 2.13 5.40 3.46
CA VAL A 10 2.95 4.63 2.53
C VAL A 10 2.99 3.20 3.07
N PRO A 11 2.22 2.25 2.51
CA PRO A 11 2.36 0.86 2.91
C PRO A 11 3.80 0.42 2.65
N SER A 12 4.45 -0.21 3.63
CA SER A 12 5.71 -0.89 3.34
C SER A 12 5.48 -1.88 2.19
N THR A 13 6.47 -2.03 1.29
CA THR A 13 6.37 -2.93 0.13
C THR A 13 5.98 -4.35 0.54
N VAL A 14 6.46 -4.82 1.69
CA VAL A 14 6.10 -6.14 2.25
C VAL A 14 4.61 -6.25 2.55
N LEU A 15 3.99 -5.20 3.09
CA LEU A 15 2.57 -5.20 3.39
C LEU A 15 1.72 -5.11 2.11
N ALA A 16 2.10 -4.24 1.17
CA ALA A 16 1.43 -4.14 -0.14
C ALA A 16 1.43 -5.49 -0.87
N LEU A 17 2.58 -6.20 -0.87
CA LEU A 17 2.70 -7.54 -1.45
C LEU A 17 1.85 -8.60 -0.74
N LYS A 18 1.71 -8.53 0.60
CA LYS A 18 0.83 -9.44 1.35
C LYS A 18 -0.64 -9.22 1.00
N ILE A 19 -1.05 -7.96 0.87
CA ILE A 19 -2.41 -7.59 0.47
C ILE A 19 -2.69 -8.07 -0.96
N ALA A 20 -1.77 -7.85 -1.90
CA ALA A 20 -1.88 -8.31 -3.28
C ALA A 20 -2.14 -9.82 -3.39
N LYS A 21 -1.44 -10.62 -2.58
CA LYS A 21 -1.66 -12.09 -2.50
C LYS A 21 -3.05 -12.47 -2.00
N VAL A 22 -3.64 -11.71 -1.08
CA VAL A 22 -5.00 -11.99 -0.58
C VAL A 22 -6.04 -11.77 -1.67
N PHE A 23 -5.82 -10.77 -2.53
CA PHE A 23 -6.72 -10.45 -3.64
C PHE A 23 -6.43 -11.22 -4.93
N ASP A 24 -5.39 -12.06 -4.95
CA ASP A 24 -4.89 -12.77 -6.14
C ASP A 24 -4.73 -11.85 -7.37
N LYS A 25 -4.18 -10.66 -7.13
CA LYS A 25 -3.96 -9.64 -8.17
C LYS A 25 -2.56 -9.05 -8.07
N PRO A 26 -2.00 -8.56 -9.18
CA PRO A 26 -0.76 -7.78 -9.16
C PRO A 26 -0.88 -6.55 -8.25
N VAL A 27 0.22 -6.14 -7.63
CA VAL A 27 0.23 -5.04 -6.64
C VAL A 27 -0.15 -3.70 -7.28
N GLU A 28 0.27 -3.48 -8.53
CA GLU A 28 -0.01 -2.30 -9.34
C GLU A 28 -1.49 -2.17 -9.77
N GLN A 29 -2.30 -3.21 -9.57
CA GLN A 29 -3.75 -3.14 -9.77
C GLN A 29 -4.51 -2.71 -8.52
N ILE A 30 -3.84 -2.65 -7.37
CA ILE A 30 -4.43 -2.35 -6.06
C ILE A 30 -3.86 -1.06 -5.48
N PHE A 31 -2.59 -0.76 -5.76
CA PHE A 31 -1.88 0.40 -5.25
C PHE A 31 -1.25 1.19 -6.39
N GLU A 32 -1.30 2.52 -6.29
CA GLU A 32 -0.50 3.44 -7.10
C GLU A 32 0.40 4.28 -6.17
N LEU A 33 1.46 4.85 -6.75
CA LEU A 33 2.29 5.84 -6.04
C LEU A 33 1.64 7.20 -6.23
N GLU A 34 1.37 7.92 -5.14
CA GLU A 34 0.90 9.30 -5.21
C GLU A 34 2.07 10.23 -5.54
N GLU A 35 1.80 11.37 -6.19
CA GLU A 35 2.83 12.38 -6.42
C GLU A 35 3.34 12.93 -5.07
N GLY A 36 4.56 12.54 -4.70
CA GLY A 36 5.23 13.00 -3.48
C GLY A 36 5.41 11.97 -2.37
N ASP A 37 5.08 10.70 -2.63
CA ASP A 37 5.48 9.54 -1.81
C ASP A 37 6.94 9.11 -2.03
#